data_AF-A0A0D3LAW8-F1
#
_entry.id   AF-A0A0D3LAW8-F1
#
_cell.length_a   1.000
_cell.length_b   1.000
_cell.length_c   1.000
_cell.angle_alpha   90.00
_cell.angle_beta   90.00
_cell.angle_gamma   90.00
#
_symmetry.space_group_name_H-M   'P 1'
#
loop_
_entity.id
_entity.type
_entity.pdbx_description
1 polymer ?
#
loop_
_entity_poly.entity_id
_entity_poly.type
_entity_poly.pdbx_seq_one_letter_code
_entity_poly.pdbx_strand_id
1 'polypeptide(L)'
;MQSRKELNIMSGIKESITKLSVALGISSKEFKPVGIHEWPLIMKKIERAFVVKENSNTRFNWWWENLKGVPYQIHFKKDDAYKCLYKLVDDNENIWFIISDSDHNLSKFWLFQGYIGPIQTLIEEHYAFEYYLVSKKYEWLLCENRHGTLIGIGTMVVKMQALLSK
;
A
#
# COMPACT_ATOMS: atom_id res chain seq x y z
N MET A 1 -23.05 17.64 -17.81
CA MET A 1 -22.67 16.23 -17.60
C MET A 1 -21.17 16.21 -17.35
N GLN A 2 -20.76 16.46 -16.11
CA GLN A 2 -19.36 16.61 -15.72
C GLN A 2 -18.73 15.22 -15.65
N SER A 3 -17.55 15.03 -16.25
CA SER A 3 -17.01 13.68 -16.44
C SER A 3 -16.59 13.07 -15.10
N ARG A 4 -16.74 11.75 -14.92
CA ARG A 4 -16.29 11.03 -13.70
C ARG A 4 -14.81 11.30 -13.36
N LYS A 5 -14.00 11.71 -14.33
CA LYS A 5 -12.61 12.13 -14.15
C LYS A 5 -12.47 13.47 -13.40
N GLU A 6 -13.37 14.43 -13.61
CA GLU A 6 -13.29 15.77 -12.98
C GLU A 6 -13.72 15.78 -11.51
N LEU A 7 -14.68 14.93 -11.13
CA LEU A 7 -15.08 14.72 -9.74
C LEU A 7 -13.95 14.15 -8.87
N ASN A 8 -12.97 13.48 -9.49
CA ASN A 8 -11.83 12.87 -8.79
C ASN A 8 -10.68 13.87 -8.52
N ILE A 9 -10.70 15.05 -9.14
CA ILE A 9 -9.63 16.07 -9.04
C ILE A 9 -9.82 16.97 -7.80
N MET A 10 -11.02 17.03 -7.21
CA MET A 10 -11.31 17.92 -6.07
C MET A 10 -11.19 17.25 -4.68
N SER A 11 -11.08 15.93 -4.61
CA SER A 11 -10.94 15.18 -3.35
C SER A 11 -9.61 14.42 -3.33
N GLY A 12 -8.79 14.62 -2.30
CA GLY A 12 -7.49 13.94 -2.20
C GLY A 12 -7.63 12.42 -2.14
N ILE A 13 -6.57 11.68 -2.51
CA ILE A 13 -6.61 10.22 -2.73
C ILE A 13 -7.27 9.41 -1.60
N LYS A 14 -7.12 9.83 -0.34
CA LYS A 14 -7.83 9.20 0.79
C LYS A 14 -9.34 9.25 0.65
N GLU A 15 -9.89 10.40 0.30
CA GLU A 15 -11.33 10.59 0.14
C GLU A 15 -11.84 9.78 -1.04
N SER A 16 -11.10 9.76 -2.16
CA SER A 16 -11.45 8.97 -3.33
C SER A 16 -11.49 7.47 -3.04
N ILE A 17 -10.47 6.93 -2.36
CA ILE A 17 -10.46 5.51 -1.93
C ILE A 17 -11.57 5.20 -0.93
N THR A 18 -11.85 6.12 0.01
CA THR A 18 -12.93 5.95 0.98
C THR A 18 -14.30 5.93 0.28
N LYS A 19 -14.57 6.86 -0.63
CA LYS A 19 -15.82 6.91 -1.42
C LYS A 19 -15.95 5.67 -2.31
N LEU A 20 -14.87 5.24 -2.93
CA LEU A 20 -14.84 4.04 -3.77
C LEU A 20 -15.18 2.79 -2.96
N SER A 21 -14.63 2.64 -1.74
CA SER A 21 -14.96 1.50 -0.88
C SER A 21 -16.45 1.42 -0.56
N VAL A 22 -17.10 2.56 -0.30
CA VAL A 22 -18.54 2.64 -0.08
C VAL A 22 -19.32 2.30 -1.34
N ALA A 23 -18.90 2.83 -2.51
CA ALA A 23 -19.54 2.57 -3.79
C ALA A 23 -19.49 1.09 -4.21
N LEU A 24 -18.43 0.38 -3.80
CA LEU A 24 -18.25 -1.06 -4.04
C LEU A 24 -18.93 -1.94 -2.99
N GLY A 25 -19.59 -1.35 -1.97
CA GLY A 25 -20.25 -2.10 -0.90
C GLY A 25 -19.28 -2.77 0.09
N ILE A 26 -18.01 -2.35 0.12
CA ILE A 26 -17.00 -2.87 1.06
C ILE A 26 -17.33 -2.36 2.46
N SER A 27 -17.50 -3.26 3.42
CA SER A 27 -17.86 -2.89 4.78
C SER A 27 -16.66 -2.36 5.57
N SER A 28 -16.93 -1.60 6.64
CA SER A 28 -15.89 -1.10 7.55
C SER A 28 -15.14 -2.19 8.33
N LYS A 29 -15.67 -3.42 8.33
CA LYS A 29 -14.98 -4.61 8.88
C LYS A 29 -13.92 -5.13 7.92
N GLU A 30 -14.14 -4.95 6.62
CA GLU A 30 -13.27 -5.44 5.54
C GLU A 30 -12.19 -4.45 5.17
N PHE A 31 -12.52 -3.16 5.21
CA PHE A 31 -11.61 -2.07 4.90
C PHE A 31 -12.02 -0.79 5.63
N LYS A 32 -11.08 -0.10 6.27
CA LYS A 32 -11.35 1.22 6.86
C LYS A 32 -10.08 2.08 7.01
N PRO A 33 -10.22 3.41 6.99
CA PRO A 33 -9.13 4.29 7.43
C PRO A 33 -8.79 4.03 8.90
N VAL A 34 -7.52 4.18 9.25
CA VAL A 34 -7.07 4.14 10.65
C VAL A 34 -7.41 5.46 11.33
N GLY A 35 -7.79 5.39 12.61
CA GLY A 35 -8.15 6.57 13.40
C GLY A 35 -6.97 7.51 13.60
N ILE A 36 -7.25 8.82 13.64
CA ILE A 36 -6.22 9.88 13.72
C ILE A 36 -5.31 9.78 14.95
N HIS A 37 -5.81 9.19 16.05
CA HIS A 37 -5.04 9.04 17.29
C HIS A 37 -4.11 7.82 17.26
N GLU A 38 -4.48 6.77 16.52
CA GLU A 38 -3.68 5.54 16.40
C GLU A 38 -2.62 5.67 15.30
N TRP A 39 -2.94 6.48 14.28
CA TRP A 39 -2.13 6.67 13.08
C TRP A 39 -0.64 6.94 13.37
N PRO A 40 -0.26 7.90 14.24
CA PRO A 40 1.16 8.23 14.44
C PRO A 40 1.96 7.07 15.03
N LEU A 41 1.34 6.32 15.95
CA LEU A 41 1.99 5.19 16.62
C LEU A 41 2.19 4.02 15.65
N ILE A 42 1.21 3.74 14.80
CA ILE A 42 1.30 2.68 13.80
C ILE A 42 2.37 3.02 12.76
N MET A 43 2.34 4.23 12.19
CA MET A 43 3.34 4.67 11.21
C MET A 43 4.76 4.60 11.79
N LYS A 44 4.97 5.06 13.03
CA LYS A 44 6.27 4.94 13.71
C LYS A 44 6.73 3.49 13.87
N LYS A 45 5.82 2.56 14.14
CA LYS A 45 6.15 1.12 14.23
C LYS A 45 6.56 0.55 12.87
N ILE A 46 5.84 0.89 11.80
CA ILE A 46 6.15 0.47 10.43
C ILE A 46 7.52 0.99 10.02
N GLU A 47 7.77 2.29 10.16
CA GLU A 47 9.05 2.90 9.82
C GLU A 47 10.20 2.28 10.60
N ARG A 48 10.02 2.08 11.92
CA ARG A 48 11.05 1.44 12.75
C ARG A 48 11.34 0.01 12.30
N ALA A 49 10.33 -0.74 11.86
CA ALA A 49 10.51 -2.11 11.40
C ALA A 49 11.20 -2.17 10.03
N PHE A 50 10.90 -1.24 9.12
CA PHE A 50 11.18 -1.46 7.69
C PHE A 50 11.96 -0.35 6.98
N VAL A 51 12.13 0.84 7.56
CA VAL A 51 12.73 1.99 6.87
C VAL A 51 14.00 2.45 7.59
N VAL A 52 15.11 2.54 6.86
CA VAL A 52 16.37 3.11 7.34
C VAL A 52 16.20 4.61 7.46
N LYS A 53 16.25 5.13 8.69
CA LYS A 53 16.26 6.58 8.98
C LYS A 53 17.60 6.95 9.57
N GLU A 54 18.25 7.97 9.00
CA GLU A 54 19.47 8.55 9.57
C GLU A 54 19.18 9.24 10.91
N ASN A 55 18.03 9.91 11.02
CA ASN A 55 17.56 10.54 12.26
C ASN A 55 16.02 10.69 12.28
N SER A 56 15.46 11.22 13.37
CA SER A 56 14.00 11.37 13.53
C SER A 56 13.36 12.37 12.56
N ASN A 57 14.16 13.26 11.96
CA ASN A 57 13.70 14.29 11.02
C ASN A 57 13.85 13.86 9.56
N THR A 58 14.39 12.68 9.26
CA THR A 58 14.50 12.17 7.89
C THR A 58 13.11 12.14 7.23
N ARG A 59 12.99 12.86 6.11
CA ARG A 59 11.82 12.88 5.24
C ARG A 59 12.11 12.00 4.04
N PHE A 60 11.14 11.18 3.66
CA PHE A 60 11.19 10.41 2.42
C PHE A 60 10.07 10.87 1.51
N ASN A 61 10.39 10.95 0.22
CA ASN A 61 9.34 10.98 -0.80
C ASN A 61 8.78 9.56 -0.97
N TRP A 62 9.64 8.54 -0.86
CA TRP A 62 9.25 7.14 -1.03
C TRP A 62 10.03 6.25 -0.07
N TRP A 63 9.35 5.35 0.65
CA TRP A 63 10.02 4.43 1.56
C TRP A 63 10.80 3.34 0.83
N TRP A 64 10.40 2.96 -0.38
CA TRP A 64 11.02 1.86 -1.12
C TRP A 64 12.50 2.11 -1.45
N GLU A 65 12.95 3.38 -1.49
CA GLU A 65 14.35 3.75 -1.68
C GLU A 65 15.24 3.48 -0.45
N ASN A 66 14.64 3.36 0.73
CA ASN A 66 15.33 3.31 2.01
C ASN A 66 14.86 2.13 2.88
N LEU A 67 14.47 1.02 2.25
CA LEU A 67 14.03 -0.17 2.97
C LEU A 67 15.20 -0.85 3.70
N LYS A 68 14.91 -1.38 4.88
CA LYS A 68 15.83 -2.22 5.65
C LYS A 68 15.96 -3.60 5.02
N GLY A 69 17.15 -4.18 5.13
CA GLY A 69 17.45 -5.52 4.63
C GLY A 69 17.68 -5.54 3.12
N VAL A 70 17.68 -6.74 2.54
CA VAL A 70 17.86 -6.93 1.09
C VAL A 70 16.47 -7.12 0.46
N PRO A 71 15.97 -6.17 -0.34
CA PRO A 71 14.70 -6.32 -1.02
C PRO A 71 14.77 -7.34 -2.16
N TYR A 72 13.68 -8.07 -2.35
CA TYR A 72 13.44 -8.85 -3.56
C TYR A 72 12.47 -8.10 -4.46
N GLN A 73 12.76 -8.06 -5.76
CA GLN A 73 12.04 -7.22 -6.71
C GLN A 73 11.59 -8.03 -7.93
N ILE A 74 10.37 -7.77 -8.38
CA ILE A 74 9.80 -8.32 -9.61
C ILE A 74 9.25 -7.17 -10.43
N HIS A 75 9.69 -7.05 -11.68
CA HIS A 75 9.24 -5.99 -12.58
C HIS A 75 8.10 -6.49 -13.48
N PHE A 76 6.98 -5.77 -13.49
CA PHE A 76 5.79 -6.07 -14.29
C PHE A 76 5.69 -5.08 -15.46
N LYS A 77 5.63 -5.59 -16.70
CA LYS A 77 5.62 -4.76 -17.92
C LYS A 77 4.32 -3.98 -18.17
N LYS A 78 3.25 -4.26 -17.42
CA LYS A 78 1.90 -3.72 -17.66
C LYS A 78 1.26 -3.11 -16.41
N ASP A 79 2.06 -2.77 -15.40
CA ASP A 79 1.56 -2.27 -14.09
C ASP A 79 0.50 -3.21 -13.48
N ASP A 80 0.68 -4.50 -13.73
CA ASP A 80 -0.23 -5.57 -13.36
C ASP A 80 0.21 -6.27 -12.06
N ALA A 81 1.13 -5.68 -11.29
CA ALA A 81 1.67 -6.34 -10.11
C ALA A 81 0.58 -6.57 -9.05
N TYR A 82 -0.36 -5.63 -8.93
CA TYR A 82 -1.53 -5.77 -8.07
C TYR A 82 -2.32 -7.07 -8.30
N LYS A 83 -2.29 -7.64 -9.53
CA LYS A 83 -3.02 -8.87 -9.88
C LYS A 83 -2.47 -10.12 -9.18
N CYS A 84 -1.28 -10.07 -8.60
CA CYS A 84 -0.70 -11.21 -7.89
C CYS A 84 -0.79 -11.11 -6.36
N LEU A 85 -1.37 -10.03 -5.82
CA LEU A 85 -1.38 -9.77 -4.38
C LEU A 85 -2.09 -10.87 -3.58
N TYR A 86 -3.24 -11.38 -4.05
CA TYR A 86 -3.95 -12.50 -3.41
C TYR A 86 -3.13 -13.80 -3.35
N LYS A 87 -2.08 -13.96 -4.17
CA LYS A 87 -1.17 -15.12 -4.10
C LYS A 87 -0.08 -14.95 -3.03
N LEU A 88 0.14 -13.72 -2.58
CA LEU A 88 1.22 -13.34 -1.66
C LEU A 88 0.73 -13.11 -0.23
N VAL A 89 -0.47 -12.55 -0.07
CA VAL A 89 -1.06 -12.23 1.23
C VAL A 89 -2.17 -13.22 1.52
N ASP A 90 -2.25 -13.69 2.77
CA ASP A 90 -3.32 -14.59 3.21
C ASP A 90 -4.65 -13.82 3.24
N ASP A 91 -5.71 -14.41 2.68
CA ASP A 91 -7.04 -13.80 2.60
C ASP A 91 -7.63 -13.43 3.96
N ASN A 92 -7.22 -14.12 5.03
CA ASN A 92 -7.68 -13.87 6.41
C ASN A 92 -6.73 -12.95 7.19
N GLU A 93 -5.59 -12.57 6.62
CA GLU A 93 -4.66 -11.65 7.28
C GLU A 93 -5.18 -10.22 7.14
N ASN A 94 -5.53 -9.61 8.27
CA ASN A 94 -5.80 -8.19 8.31
C ASN A 94 -4.48 -7.41 8.33
N ILE A 95 -4.27 -6.56 7.35
CA ILE A 95 -2.99 -5.87 7.09
C ILE A 95 -3.12 -4.36 7.22
N TRP A 96 -1.98 -3.67 7.32
CA TRP A 96 -1.92 -2.24 7.08
C TRP A 96 -1.79 -1.98 5.58
N PHE A 97 -2.56 -1.01 5.09
CA PHE A 97 -2.50 -0.53 3.72
C PHE A 97 -2.18 0.95 3.72
N ILE A 98 -1.10 1.33 3.04
CA ILE A 98 -0.59 2.69 3.03
C ILE A 98 -0.57 3.15 1.58
N ILE A 99 -1.11 4.34 1.36
CA ILE A 99 -1.13 4.99 0.06
C ILE A 99 -0.30 6.26 0.14
N SER A 100 0.58 6.46 -0.83
CA SER A 100 1.30 7.73 -1.00
C SER A 100 0.45 8.71 -1.81
N ASP A 101 0.35 9.95 -1.35
CA ASP A 101 -0.27 11.08 -2.07
C ASP A 101 0.76 11.70 -3.04
N SER A 102 1.22 10.90 -4.00
CA SER A 102 2.36 11.23 -4.86
C SER A 102 2.12 12.40 -5.82
N ASP A 103 0.87 12.82 -6.01
CA ASP A 103 0.50 13.83 -7.00
C ASP A 103 0.44 15.25 -6.42
N HIS A 104 0.20 15.39 -5.10
CA HIS A 104 0.04 16.69 -4.46
C HIS A 104 1.00 16.92 -3.30
N ASN A 105 1.40 15.87 -2.57
CA ASN A 105 2.39 15.97 -1.52
C ASN A 105 3.12 14.64 -1.36
N LEU A 106 4.29 14.55 -2.01
CA LEU A 106 5.14 13.36 -2.06
C LEU A 106 5.47 12.75 -0.70
N SER A 107 5.34 13.49 0.41
CA SER A 107 5.63 13.00 1.76
C SER A 107 4.41 12.61 2.59
N LYS A 108 3.21 12.70 2.00
CA LYS A 108 1.94 12.46 2.71
C LYS A 108 1.45 11.05 2.48
N PHE A 109 1.38 10.30 3.58
CA PHE A 109 0.88 8.93 3.60
C PHE A 109 -0.51 8.86 4.22
N TRP A 110 -1.37 8.03 3.63
CA TRP A 110 -2.67 7.68 4.16
C TRP A 110 -2.67 6.23 4.61
N LEU A 111 -3.14 5.97 5.83
CA LEU A 111 -3.11 4.65 6.43
C LEU A 111 -4.53 4.10 6.60
N PHE A 112 -4.70 2.89 6.12
CA PHE A 112 -5.90 2.08 6.20
C PHE A 112 -5.55 0.72 6.80
N GLN A 113 -6.59 -0.04 7.10
CA GLN A 113 -6.48 -1.46 7.42
C GLN A 113 -7.55 -2.23 6.67
N GLY A 114 -7.27 -3.47 6.32
CA GLY A 114 -8.22 -4.33 5.64
C GLY A 114 -7.65 -5.68 5.28
N TYR A 115 -8.45 -6.48 4.57
CA TYR A 115 -8.03 -7.75 3.98
C TYR A 115 -7.63 -7.58 2.52
N ILE A 116 -6.84 -8.53 2.00
CA ILE A 116 -6.24 -8.38 0.68
C ILE A 116 -7.28 -8.31 -0.45
N GLY A 117 -8.37 -9.07 -0.39
CA GLY A 117 -9.43 -9.04 -1.41
C GLY A 117 -9.98 -7.62 -1.64
N PRO A 118 -10.59 -6.97 -0.62
CA PRO A 118 -11.07 -5.60 -0.73
C PRO A 118 -9.98 -4.59 -1.16
N ILE A 119 -8.77 -4.72 -0.64
CA ILE A 119 -7.65 -3.83 -0.98
C ILE A 119 -7.28 -3.97 -2.45
N GLN A 120 -7.16 -5.19 -2.96
CA GLN A 120 -6.82 -5.45 -4.36
C GLN A 120 -7.91 -4.91 -5.31
N THR A 121 -9.20 -5.08 -4.97
CA THR A 121 -10.31 -4.47 -5.73
C THR A 121 -10.21 -2.94 -5.75
N LEU A 122 -9.86 -2.30 -4.63
CA LEU A 122 -9.68 -0.85 -4.58
C LEU A 122 -8.51 -0.36 -5.44
N ILE A 123 -7.39 -1.10 -5.45
CA ILE A 123 -6.23 -0.81 -6.30
C ILE A 123 -6.63 -0.95 -7.79
N GLU A 124 -7.34 -2.01 -8.13
CA GLU A 124 -7.85 -2.28 -9.48
C GLU A 124 -8.84 -1.22 -9.97
N GLU A 125 -9.68 -0.66 -9.11
CA GLU A 125 -10.68 0.32 -9.56
C GLU A 125 -10.15 1.76 -9.57
N HIS A 126 -9.11 2.07 -8.79
CA HIS A 126 -8.58 3.42 -8.69
C HIS A 126 -7.30 3.64 -9.52
N TYR A 127 -6.48 2.61 -9.75
CA TYR A 127 -5.19 2.59 -10.47
C TYR A 127 -4.20 3.72 -10.12
N ALA A 128 -2.94 3.56 -10.55
CA ALA A 128 -1.94 4.63 -10.66
C ALA A 128 -1.51 5.35 -9.35
N PHE A 129 -1.33 4.61 -8.25
CA PHE A 129 -0.68 5.15 -7.06
C PHE A 129 0.31 4.14 -6.46
N GLU A 130 1.33 4.68 -5.78
CA GLU A 130 2.23 3.85 -5.00
C GLU A 130 1.59 3.43 -3.68
N TYR A 131 1.74 2.16 -3.34
CA TYR A 131 1.20 1.62 -2.11
C TYR A 131 2.14 0.67 -1.39
N TYR A 132 1.90 0.52 -0.09
CA TYR A 132 2.58 -0.42 0.78
C TYR A 132 1.55 -1.26 1.52
N LEU A 133 1.77 -2.57 1.53
CA LEU A 133 1.09 -3.56 2.34
C LEU A 133 2.05 -4.01 3.43
N VAL A 134 1.59 -4.01 4.66
CA VAL A 134 2.43 -4.36 5.81
C VAL A 134 1.68 -5.31 6.72
N SER A 135 2.33 -6.41 7.10
CA SER A 135 1.79 -7.29 8.14
C SER A 135 1.55 -6.53 9.43
N LYS A 136 0.43 -6.77 10.11
CA LYS A 136 0.21 -6.21 11.45
C LYS A 136 1.16 -6.77 12.50
N LYS A 137 1.83 -7.89 12.21
CA LYS A 137 2.94 -8.45 13.01
C LYS A 137 4.29 -7.79 12.71
N TYR A 138 4.36 -6.93 11.69
CA TYR A 138 5.59 -6.27 11.22
C TYR A 138 6.69 -7.27 10.80
N GLU A 139 6.29 -8.43 10.27
CA GLU A 139 7.21 -9.47 9.78
C GLU A 139 7.59 -9.30 8.30
N TRP A 140 6.75 -8.57 7.55
CA TRP A 140 6.95 -8.31 6.14
C TRP A 140 6.34 -6.99 5.69
N LEU A 141 6.90 -6.44 4.62
CA LEU A 141 6.38 -5.31 3.84
C LEU A 141 6.46 -5.68 2.36
N LEU A 142 5.42 -5.32 1.61
CA LEU A 142 5.30 -5.46 0.17
C LEU A 142 4.85 -4.11 -0.40
N CYS A 143 5.48 -3.62 -1.45
CA CYS A 143 5.04 -2.39 -2.10
C CYS A 143 5.14 -2.50 -3.63
N GLU A 144 4.26 -1.78 -4.31
CA GLU A 144 4.38 -1.52 -5.74
C GLU A 144 4.71 -0.04 -5.92
N ASN A 145 5.82 0.23 -6.61
CA ASN A 145 6.19 1.59 -6.99
C ASN A 145 5.52 1.99 -8.31
N ARG A 146 5.60 3.27 -8.66
CA ARG A 146 5.01 3.83 -9.89
C ARG A 146 5.63 3.32 -11.20
N HIS A 147 6.64 2.46 -11.12
CA HIS A 147 7.34 1.88 -12.27
C HIS A 147 6.98 0.40 -12.47
N GLY A 148 5.84 -0.05 -11.92
CA GLY A 148 5.37 -1.43 -12.03
C GLY A 148 6.30 -2.44 -11.35
N THR A 149 7.10 -2.00 -10.38
CA THR A 149 8.03 -2.87 -9.65
C THR A 149 7.44 -3.24 -8.30
N LEU A 150 7.20 -4.54 -8.13
CA LEU A 150 6.79 -5.12 -6.86
C LEU A 150 8.04 -5.42 -6.04
N ILE A 151 8.11 -4.90 -4.82
CA ILE A 151 9.26 -4.96 -3.93
C ILE A 151 8.80 -5.56 -2.60
N GLY A 152 9.45 -6.63 -2.15
CA GLY A 152 9.16 -7.26 -0.86
C GLY A 152 10.40 -7.38 0.01
N ILE A 153 10.18 -7.26 1.33
CA ILE A 153 11.20 -7.46 2.37
C ILE A 153 10.65 -8.32 3.51
N GLY A 154 11.55 -8.85 4.34
CA GLY A 154 11.20 -9.75 5.43
C GLY A 154 10.69 -11.09 4.92
N THR A 155 9.67 -11.66 5.56
CA THR A 155 9.13 -12.98 5.17
C THR A 155 8.42 -12.98 3.81
N MET A 156 8.16 -11.82 3.21
CA MET A 156 7.58 -11.71 1.86
C MET A 156 8.52 -12.17 0.76
N VAL A 157 9.84 -12.09 0.97
CA VAL A 157 10.84 -12.48 -0.05
C VAL A 157 10.63 -13.93 -0.50
N VAL A 158 10.43 -14.84 0.45
CA VAL A 158 10.21 -16.28 0.15
C VAL A 158 8.95 -16.49 -0.67
N LYS A 159 7.87 -15.77 -0.35
CA LYS A 159 6.60 -15.85 -1.08
C LYS A 159 6.74 -15.32 -2.52
N MET A 160 7.47 -14.22 -2.70
CA MET A 160 7.72 -13.64 -4.03
C MET A 160 8.61 -14.53 -4.90
N GLN A 161 9.64 -15.16 -4.34
CA GLN A 161 10.47 -16.12 -5.07
C GLN A 161 9.66 -17.33 -5.58
N ALA A 162 8.69 -17.79 -4.78
CA ALA A 162 7.79 -18.86 -5.18
C ALA A 162 6.82 -18.47 -6.32
N LEU A 163 6.53 -17.17 -6.54
CA LEU A 163 5.69 -16.72 -7.65
C LEU A 163 6.32 -16.96 -9.02
N LEU A 164 7.65 -16.83 -9.14
CA LEU A 164 8.39 -16.99 -10.40
C LEU A 164 8.81 -18.44 -10.68
N SER A 165 8.60 -19.34 -9.72
CA SER A 165 9.00 -20.75 -9.79
C SER A 165 7.89 -21.67 -10.36
N LYS A 166 6.86 -21.10 -11.00
CA LYS A 166 5.74 -21.79 -11.64
C LYS A 166 5.58 -21.30 -13.07
#